data_AF-A0A212D047-F1
#
_entry.id   AF-A0A212D047-F1
#
_cell.length_a   1.000
_cell.length_b   1.000
_cell.length_c   1.000
_cell.angle_alpha   90.00
_cell.angle_beta   90.00
_cell.angle_gamma   90.00
#
_symmetry.space_group_name_H-M   'P 1'
#
loop_
_entity.id
_entity.type
_entity.pdbx_description
1 polymer ?
#
loop_
_entity_poly.entity_id
_entity_poly.type
_entity_poly.pdbx_seq_one_letter_code
_entity_poly.pdbx_strand_id
1 'polypeptide(L)'
;MLRLLALLLPLLQPPARAQEPSAQDVSLGVDWLTRYGYLPPPHPAQAQLQSPAKLRDAIKVMQRFAGLQETDLETVAMMHKPRCSLPDVLGAAGLVRRRRRYALSGSVWKKRTLTWRVNSFPQGSALSQETVRTLMHHALTTWGTESDLRFQEVGLQGPTEPDILIDFARAYHQDSYPFDGQGGTLAHAFFPGEHPISGDTHFDDEETWTFGSKDGEGTDLFAVAVHEFGHALGLGHSSAPDSIMRPFYQGPVGNPAEYRLSQDDRDGLQQLYGRAPQTPYDKPTRKPLAPPPPPPALPPD
;
A
#
# COMPACT_ATOMS: atom_id res chain seq x y z
N MET A 1 -0.94 24.15 -67.35
CA MET A 1 0.00 23.07 -66.95
C MET A 1 -0.05 22.93 -65.44
N LEU A 2 -0.37 21.71 -64.96
CA LEU A 2 -0.25 21.13 -63.60
C LEU A 2 -0.95 21.89 -62.43
N ARG A 3 -1.94 21.42 -61.67
CA ARG A 3 -2.29 20.08 -61.13
C ARG A 3 -1.10 19.37 -60.45
N LEU A 4 -1.05 19.38 -59.11
CA LEU A 4 -1.01 18.19 -58.19
C LEU A 4 -0.41 18.53 -56.80
N LEU A 5 -1.09 18.04 -55.74
CA LEU A 5 -0.62 17.47 -54.46
C LEU A 5 0.41 18.25 -53.61
N ALA A 6 0.07 18.71 -52.40
CA ALA A 6 -0.04 17.88 -51.19
C ALA A 6 1.16 16.94 -51.00
N LEU A 7 2.21 17.41 -50.31
CA LEU A 7 3.36 16.70 -49.72
C LEU A 7 4.32 17.85 -49.30
N LEU A 8 4.71 18.15 -48.06
CA LEU A 8 4.84 17.41 -46.82
C LEU A 8 4.87 18.41 -45.63
N LEU A 9 3.82 18.49 -44.82
CA LEU A 9 4.05 18.32 -43.37
C LEU A 9 3.90 16.80 -43.17
N PRO A 10 4.76 16.08 -42.45
CA PRO A 10 5.64 16.56 -41.38
C PRO A 10 7.04 15.91 -41.38
N LEU A 11 8.11 16.65 -41.04
CA LEU A 11 9.23 16.02 -40.34
C LEU A 11 8.82 15.95 -38.86
N LEU A 12 7.87 15.06 -38.59
CA LEU A 12 7.68 14.45 -37.29
C LEU A 12 9.08 13.97 -36.89
N GLN A 13 9.66 14.61 -35.87
CA GLN A 13 10.74 13.99 -35.14
C GLN A 13 10.29 12.56 -34.86
N PRO A 14 11.10 11.53 -35.16
CA PRO A 14 10.76 10.18 -34.75
C PRO A 14 10.48 10.24 -33.24
N PRO A 15 9.45 9.54 -32.73
CA PRO A 15 9.28 9.44 -31.29
C PRO A 15 10.63 8.98 -30.74
N ALA A 16 11.17 9.76 -29.80
CA ALA A 16 12.43 9.43 -29.16
C ALA A 16 12.34 7.97 -28.75
N ARG A 17 13.16 7.11 -29.39
CA ARG A 17 13.20 5.70 -29.08
C ARG A 17 13.54 5.61 -27.60
N ALA A 18 12.63 5.06 -26.80
CA ALA A 18 12.86 4.88 -25.37
C ALA A 18 14.21 4.18 -25.21
N GLN A 19 15.09 4.79 -24.43
CA GLN A 19 16.43 4.27 -24.19
C GLN A 19 16.29 2.88 -23.56
N GLU A 20 17.02 1.88 -24.06
CA GLU A 20 16.95 0.55 -23.48
C GLU A 20 17.44 0.59 -22.02
N PRO A 21 16.74 -0.08 -21.09
CA PRO A 21 17.08 -0.05 -19.68
C PRO A 21 18.48 -0.64 -19.46
N SER A 22 19.25 -0.05 -18.54
CA SER A 22 20.57 -0.56 -18.18
C SER A 22 20.45 -1.88 -17.42
N ALA A 23 21.55 -2.64 -17.33
CA ALA A 23 21.58 -3.86 -16.51
C ALA A 23 21.25 -3.59 -15.03
N GLN A 24 21.57 -2.39 -14.53
CA GLN A 24 21.24 -1.97 -13.17
C GLN A 24 19.73 -1.75 -13.02
N ASP A 25 19.09 -1.08 -13.98
CA ASP A 25 17.64 -0.85 -13.98
C ASP A 25 16.87 -2.18 -14.00
N VAL A 26 17.36 -3.14 -14.80
CA VAL A 26 16.77 -4.49 -14.84
C VAL A 26 16.93 -5.21 -13.50
N SER A 27 18.09 -5.12 -12.85
CA SER A 27 18.32 -5.72 -11.53
C SER A 27 17.38 -5.13 -10.48
N LEU A 28 17.29 -3.80 -10.42
CA LEU A 28 16.40 -3.09 -9.48
C LEU A 28 14.93 -3.48 -9.70
N GLY A 29 14.49 -3.59 -10.96
CA GLY A 29 13.14 -4.05 -11.28
C GLY A 29 12.86 -5.48 -10.84
N VAL A 30 13.83 -6.39 -11.00
CA VAL A 30 13.70 -7.79 -10.55
C VAL A 30 13.63 -7.86 -9.02
N ASP A 31 14.47 -7.12 -8.32
CA ASP A 31 14.48 -7.07 -6.85
C ASP A 31 13.16 -6.51 -6.32
N TRP A 32 12.67 -5.42 -6.93
CA TRP A 32 11.39 -4.81 -6.60
C TRP A 32 10.22 -5.79 -6.80
N LEU A 33 10.16 -6.46 -7.95
CA LEU A 33 9.10 -7.43 -8.26
C LEU A 33 9.15 -8.64 -7.33
N THR A 34 10.34 -9.05 -6.92
CA THR A 34 10.53 -10.14 -5.94
C THR A 34 10.08 -9.70 -4.55
N ARG A 35 10.50 -8.51 -4.09
CA ARG A 35 10.14 -7.93 -2.79
C ARG A 35 8.64 -7.87 -2.58
N TYR A 36 7.89 -7.43 -3.61
CA TYR A 36 6.43 -7.29 -3.51
C TYR A 36 5.63 -8.52 -3.98
N GLY A 37 6.30 -9.64 -4.23
CA GLY A 37 5.66 -10.95 -4.45
C GLY A 37 5.21 -11.23 -5.90
N TYR A 38 5.55 -10.38 -6.85
CA TYR A 38 5.27 -10.60 -8.28
C TYR A 38 6.21 -11.62 -8.93
N LEU A 39 7.42 -11.77 -8.39
CA LEU A 39 8.37 -12.82 -8.75
C LEU A 39 8.68 -13.71 -7.55
N PRO A 40 8.94 -15.01 -7.77
CA PRO A 40 9.41 -15.90 -6.71
C PRO A 40 10.84 -15.51 -6.28
N PRO A 41 11.20 -15.70 -5.00
CA PRO A 41 12.56 -15.47 -4.55
C PRO A 41 13.55 -16.38 -5.31
N PRO A 42 14.79 -15.92 -5.53
CA PRO A 42 15.80 -16.72 -6.21
C PRO A 42 16.07 -18.01 -5.42
N HIS A 43 16.10 -19.15 -6.12
CA HIS A 43 16.30 -20.45 -5.49
C HIS A 43 17.79 -20.62 -5.09
N PRO A 44 18.12 -20.97 -3.83
CA PRO A 44 19.53 -21.04 -3.38
C PRO A 44 20.41 -21.98 -4.21
N ALA A 45 19.82 -23.08 -4.72
CA ALA A 45 20.53 -24.07 -5.55
C ALA A 45 20.50 -23.78 -7.06
N GLN A 46 19.76 -22.76 -7.50
CA GLN A 46 19.67 -22.38 -8.91
C GLN A 46 19.71 -20.86 -8.99
N ALA A 47 20.86 -20.30 -9.41
CA ALA A 47 20.95 -18.94 -9.91
C ALA A 47 20.16 -18.85 -11.23
N GLN A 48 18.84 -19.02 -11.15
CA GLN A 48 17.98 -19.10 -12.30
C GLN A 48 17.68 -17.67 -12.72
N LEU A 49 18.41 -17.22 -13.74
CA LEU A 49 18.08 -16.02 -14.49
C LEU A 49 16.57 -16.06 -14.82
N GLN A 50 15.83 -15.07 -14.33
CA GLN A 50 14.41 -14.96 -14.65
C GLN A 50 14.28 -14.81 -16.17
N SER A 51 13.50 -15.67 -16.81
CA SER A 51 13.34 -15.56 -18.26
C SER A 51 12.66 -14.23 -18.60
N PRO A 52 13.00 -13.59 -19.74
CA PRO A 52 12.34 -12.34 -20.16
C PRO A 52 10.82 -12.47 -20.23
N ALA A 53 10.29 -13.67 -20.52
CA ALA A 53 8.86 -13.94 -20.52
C ALA A 53 8.26 -13.85 -19.10
N LYS A 54 8.89 -14.48 -18.10
CA LYS A 54 8.43 -14.41 -16.69
C LYS A 54 8.45 -12.98 -16.16
N LEU A 55 9.48 -12.21 -16.51
CA LEU A 55 9.59 -10.81 -16.10
C LEU A 55 8.44 -9.98 -16.70
N ARG A 56 8.15 -10.14 -18.00
CA ARG A 56 7.01 -9.47 -18.64
C ARG A 56 5.68 -9.84 -18.00
N ASP A 57 5.47 -11.12 -17.67
CA ASP A 57 4.24 -11.57 -17.02
C ASP A 57 4.10 -10.96 -15.61
N ALA A 58 5.18 -10.91 -14.83
CA ALA A 58 5.20 -10.29 -13.51
C ALA A 58 4.88 -8.79 -13.57
N ILE A 59 5.46 -8.06 -14.53
CA ILE A 59 5.17 -6.65 -14.77
C ILE A 59 3.69 -6.45 -15.10
N LYS A 60 3.10 -7.30 -15.95
CA LYS A 60 1.66 -7.22 -16.27
C LYS A 60 0.77 -7.48 -15.06
N VAL A 61 1.15 -8.40 -14.18
CA VAL A 61 0.41 -8.63 -12.92
C VAL A 61 0.49 -7.38 -12.04
N MET A 62 1.67 -6.78 -11.90
CA MET A 62 1.84 -5.54 -11.15
C MET A 62 1.04 -4.38 -11.73
N GLN A 63 1.12 -4.14 -13.04
CA GLN A 63 0.38 -3.08 -13.73
C GLN A 63 -1.12 -3.21 -13.50
N ARG A 64 -1.66 -4.44 -13.61
CA ARG A 64 -3.08 -4.71 -13.35
C ARG A 64 -3.46 -4.46 -11.90
N PHE A 65 -2.61 -4.86 -10.96
CA PHE A 65 -2.83 -4.61 -9.54
C PHE A 65 -2.81 -3.12 -9.21
N ALA A 66 -1.88 -2.38 -9.80
CA ALA A 66 -1.74 -0.94 -9.68
C ALA A 66 -2.79 -0.14 -10.49
N GLY A 67 -3.60 -0.80 -11.33
CA GLY A 67 -4.57 -0.14 -12.19
C GLY A 67 -3.93 0.74 -13.28
N LEU A 68 -2.75 0.37 -13.76
CA LEU A 68 -1.99 1.05 -14.80
C LEU A 68 -2.34 0.52 -16.19
N GLN A 69 -2.06 1.33 -17.22
CA GLN A 69 -1.92 0.81 -18.58
C GLN A 69 -0.64 -0.02 -18.69
N GLU A 70 -0.61 -0.97 -19.62
CA GLU A 70 0.59 -1.78 -19.91
C GLU A 70 1.66 -0.93 -20.66
N THR A 71 2.12 0.17 -20.04
CA THR A 71 3.15 1.08 -20.58
C THR A 71 4.35 1.22 -19.62
N ASP A 72 5.56 1.34 -20.17
CA ASP A 72 6.79 1.28 -19.37
C ASP A 72 7.00 2.52 -18.48
N LEU A 73 6.68 3.72 -18.98
CA LEU A 73 6.92 4.98 -18.25
C LEU A 73 6.07 5.08 -16.97
N GLU A 74 4.78 4.76 -17.06
CA GLU A 74 3.88 4.76 -15.90
C GLU A 74 4.26 3.68 -14.89
N THR A 75 4.77 2.54 -15.38
CA THR A 75 5.23 1.42 -14.55
C THR A 75 6.42 1.84 -13.69
N VAL A 76 7.44 2.46 -14.29
CA VAL A 76 8.61 2.94 -13.55
C VAL A 76 8.23 4.03 -12.56
N ALA A 77 7.38 4.99 -12.96
CA ALA A 77 6.90 6.02 -12.05
C ALA A 77 6.15 5.43 -10.83
N MET A 78 5.37 4.37 -11.04
CA MET A 78 4.68 3.67 -9.96
C MET A 78 5.65 2.89 -9.06
N MET A 79 6.71 2.29 -9.60
CA MET A 79 7.72 1.58 -8.79
C MET A 79 8.49 2.52 -7.84
N HIS A 80 8.65 3.79 -8.21
CA HIS A 80 9.27 4.83 -7.38
C HIS A 80 8.30 5.52 -6.42
N LYS A 81 7.02 5.18 -6.47
CA LYS A 81 6.00 5.83 -5.66
C LYS A 81 6.08 5.32 -4.21
N PRO A 82 6.07 6.20 -3.20
CA PRO A 82 6.10 5.79 -1.80
C PRO A 82 4.97 4.80 -1.49
N ARG A 83 5.27 3.75 -0.71
CA ARG A 83 4.34 2.63 -0.50
C ARG A 83 4.56 1.86 0.81
N CYS A 84 3.61 0.99 1.16
CA CYS A 84 3.77 -0.01 2.21
C CYS A 84 4.83 -1.07 1.82
N SER A 85 5.56 -1.59 2.83
CA SER A 85 6.63 -2.58 2.66
C SER A 85 6.12 -4.00 2.39
N LEU A 86 4.86 -4.29 2.73
CA LEU A 86 4.32 -5.64 2.62
C LEU A 86 4.15 -6.09 1.15
N PRO A 87 4.25 -7.40 0.86
CA PRO A 87 4.01 -7.93 -0.48
C PRO A 87 2.56 -7.72 -0.95
N ASP A 88 2.39 -7.37 -2.22
CA ASP A 88 1.08 -7.24 -2.87
C ASP A 88 0.42 -8.60 -3.08
N VAL A 89 1.25 -9.60 -3.41
CA VAL A 89 0.82 -10.98 -3.66
C VAL A 89 1.31 -11.87 -2.52
N LEU A 90 0.40 -12.23 -1.61
CA LEU A 90 0.69 -13.13 -0.50
C LEU A 90 0.75 -14.60 -0.99
N GLY A 91 1.94 -15.06 -1.37
CA GLY A 91 2.26 -16.46 -1.71
C GLY A 91 1.64 -17.00 -3.00
N ALA A 92 1.98 -18.25 -3.35
CA ALA A 92 1.53 -18.91 -4.59
C ALA A 92 -0.01 -19.02 -4.73
N ALA A 93 -0.75 -18.95 -3.61
CA ALA A 93 -2.21 -18.97 -3.59
C ALA A 93 -2.85 -17.64 -4.05
N GLY A 94 -2.13 -16.52 -3.98
CA GLY A 94 -2.60 -15.21 -4.45
C GLY A 94 -2.79 -15.14 -5.97
N LEU A 95 -2.01 -15.91 -6.73
CA LEU A 95 -2.08 -15.97 -8.20
C LEU A 95 -3.26 -16.83 -8.72
N VAL A 96 -3.83 -17.70 -7.88
CA VAL A 96 -4.87 -18.68 -8.26
C VAL A 96 -6.28 -18.22 -7.84
N ARG A 97 -6.41 -17.35 -6.83
CA ARG A 97 -7.71 -16.84 -6.35
C ARG A 97 -8.14 -15.54 -7.06
N ARG A 98 -8.37 -15.63 -8.37
CA ARG A 98 -8.88 -14.59 -9.29
C ARG A 98 -10.30 -14.02 -8.99
N ARG A 99 -10.75 -13.96 -7.73
CA ARG A 99 -12.12 -13.49 -7.40
C ARG A 99 -12.24 -12.53 -6.21
N ARG A 100 -11.17 -12.18 -5.49
CA ARG A 100 -11.26 -11.25 -4.35
C ARG A 100 -10.30 -10.09 -4.55
N ARG A 101 -10.79 -8.85 -4.32
CA ARG A 101 -10.00 -7.62 -4.46
C ARG A 101 -8.95 -7.46 -3.36
N TYR A 102 -9.16 -8.14 -2.23
CA TYR A 102 -8.26 -8.26 -1.09
C TYR A 102 -7.48 -9.57 -1.05
N ALA A 103 -6.18 -9.48 -0.76
CA ALA A 103 -5.39 -10.62 -0.29
C ALA A 103 -5.59 -10.78 1.24
N LEU A 104 -6.50 -11.64 1.69
CA LEU A 104 -6.63 -11.89 3.13
C LEU A 104 -5.46 -12.74 3.62
N SER A 105 -4.81 -12.32 4.71
CA SER A 105 -3.71 -13.06 5.35
C SER A 105 -4.17 -14.45 5.86
N GLY A 106 -5.44 -14.55 6.25
CA GLY A 106 -6.03 -15.78 6.80
C GLY A 106 -5.95 -15.87 8.32
N SER A 107 -5.32 -14.89 8.99
CA SER A 107 -5.32 -14.72 10.44
C SER A 107 -6.22 -13.55 10.87
N VAL A 108 -6.84 -13.70 12.05
CA VAL A 108 -7.74 -12.70 12.65
C VAL A 108 -7.55 -12.66 14.15
N TRP A 109 -7.79 -11.51 14.76
CA TRP A 109 -7.92 -11.42 16.21
C TRP A 109 -9.17 -12.16 16.69
N LYS A 110 -9.01 -13.07 17.64
CA LYS A 110 -10.15 -13.81 18.23
C LYS A 110 -10.94 -12.98 19.23
N LYS A 111 -10.31 -11.94 19.80
CA LYS A 111 -10.92 -11.02 20.77
C LYS A 111 -11.43 -9.77 20.07
N ARG A 112 -12.37 -9.08 20.73
CA ARG A 112 -13.03 -7.88 20.21
C ARG A 112 -12.47 -6.58 20.74
N THR A 113 -11.83 -6.60 21.91
CA THR A 113 -11.11 -5.45 22.45
C THR A 113 -9.62 -5.66 22.25
N LEU A 114 -9.01 -4.80 21.45
CA LEU A 114 -7.58 -4.75 21.19
C LEU A 114 -6.96 -3.59 21.97
N THR A 115 -5.86 -3.86 22.65
CA THR A 115 -5.06 -2.84 23.33
C THR A 115 -3.98 -2.31 22.41
N TRP A 116 -3.69 -1.01 22.50
CA TRP A 116 -2.66 -0.37 21.67
C TRP A 116 -1.87 0.65 22.46
N ARG A 117 -0.65 0.96 22.01
CA ARG A 117 0.22 1.97 22.62
C ARG A 117 1.22 2.51 21.61
N VAL A 118 1.46 3.82 21.67
CA VAL A 118 2.60 4.45 20.98
C VAL A 118 3.85 4.32 21.86
N ASN A 119 4.87 3.64 21.36
CA ASN A 119 6.10 3.36 22.09
C ASN A 119 7.22 4.35 21.76
N SER A 120 7.31 4.76 20.49
CA SER A 120 8.20 5.83 20.02
C SER A 120 7.44 6.85 19.17
N PHE A 121 8.05 8.01 18.93
CA PHE A 121 7.44 9.14 18.24
C PHE A 121 8.38 9.68 17.18
N PRO A 122 7.87 10.29 16.09
CA PRO A 122 8.71 10.73 14.99
C PRO A 122 9.64 11.86 15.44
N GLN A 123 10.95 11.70 15.24
CA GLN A 123 11.97 12.63 15.74
C GLN A 123 12.22 13.79 14.78
N GLY A 124 12.08 13.54 13.47
CA GLY A 124 12.34 14.53 12.41
C GLY A 124 11.13 15.36 12.00
N SER A 125 9.96 15.12 12.59
CA SER A 125 8.68 15.68 12.15
C SER A 125 8.14 16.74 13.12
N ALA A 126 7.35 17.68 12.60
CA ALA A 126 6.76 18.76 13.39
C ALA A 126 5.50 18.34 14.19
N LEU A 127 5.23 17.05 14.31
CA LEU A 127 4.05 16.52 15.00
C LEU A 127 4.31 16.38 16.49
N SER A 128 3.41 16.93 17.33
CA SER A 128 3.48 16.68 18.77
C SER A 128 3.07 15.24 19.09
N GLN A 129 3.54 14.72 20.23
CA GLN A 129 3.15 13.39 20.70
C GLN A 129 1.64 13.23 20.88
N GLU A 130 0.97 14.30 21.33
CA GLU A 130 -0.50 14.34 21.47
C GLU A 130 -1.19 14.24 20.10
N THR A 131 -0.68 14.96 19.09
CA THR A 131 -1.20 14.85 17.72
C THR A 131 -1.03 13.43 17.21
N VAL A 132 0.16 12.82 17.34
CA VAL A 132 0.41 11.43 16.91
C VAL A 132 -0.59 10.48 17.57
N ARG A 133 -0.75 10.51 18.89
CA ARG A 133 -1.70 9.67 19.62
C ARG A 133 -3.14 9.87 19.14
N THR A 134 -3.53 11.12 18.89
CA THR A 134 -4.86 11.47 18.37
C THR A 134 -5.10 10.88 16.98
N LEU A 135 -4.11 10.96 16.09
CA LEU A 135 -4.19 10.37 14.75
C LEU A 135 -4.28 8.84 14.81
N MET A 136 -3.48 8.19 15.67
CA MET A 136 -3.54 6.73 15.86
C MET A 136 -4.91 6.30 16.41
N HIS A 137 -5.44 7.03 17.39
CA HIS A 137 -6.78 6.78 17.93
C HIS A 137 -7.87 6.88 16.85
N HIS A 138 -7.86 7.93 16.02
CA HIS A 138 -8.81 8.07 14.94
C HIS A 138 -8.65 6.99 13.86
N ALA A 139 -7.42 6.60 13.55
CA ALA A 139 -7.14 5.57 12.54
C ALA A 139 -7.69 4.21 12.98
N LEU A 140 -7.46 3.82 14.23
CA LEU A 140 -8.06 2.59 14.80
C LEU A 140 -9.59 2.70 14.89
N THR A 141 -10.12 3.84 15.33
CA THR A 141 -11.57 4.07 15.44
C THR A 141 -12.28 3.99 14.09
N THR A 142 -11.61 4.36 13.00
CA THR A 142 -12.13 4.19 11.63
C THR A 142 -12.49 2.74 11.36
N TRP A 143 -11.62 1.79 11.71
CA TRP A 143 -11.88 0.36 11.58
C TRP A 143 -12.89 -0.14 12.62
N GLY A 144 -12.84 0.37 13.84
CA GLY A 144 -13.77 0.02 14.92
C GLY A 144 -15.23 0.41 14.61
N THR A 145 -15.45 1.51 13.89
CA THR A 145 -16.79 1.97 13.50
C THR A 145 -17.47 1.02 12.50
N GLU A 146 -16.68 0.34 11.67
CA GLU A 146 -17.16 -0.53 10.60
C GLU A 146 -17.23 -2.02 11.00
N SER A 147 -16.77 -2.35 12.21
CA SER A 147 -16.72 -3.70 12.77
C SER A 147 -17.20 -3.71 14.23
N ASP A 148 -17.19 -4.87 14.88
CA ASP A 148 -17.44 -4.97 16.33
C ASP A 148 -16.11 -5.00 17.12
N LEU A 149 -15.08 -4.33 16.59
CA LEU A 149 -13.79 -4.18 17.27
C LEU A 149 -13.77 -2.89 18.10
N ARG A 150 -13.09 -2.96 19.25
CA ARG A 150 -12.87 -1.84 20.17
C ARG A 150 -11.38 -1.70 20.42
N PHE A 151 -10.92 -0.46 20.49
CA PHE A 151 -9.51 -0.15 20.66
C PHE A 151 -9.31 0.62 21.96
N GLN A 152 -8.46 0.11 22.83
CA GLN A 152 -8.15 0.71 24.12
C GLN A 152 -6.68 1.08 24.21
N GLU A 153 -6.40 2.37 24.36
CA GLU A 153 -5.03 2.81 24.60
C GLU A 153 -4.60 2.40 26.01
N VAL A 154 -3.40 1.83 26.15
CA VAL A 154 -2.83 1.43 27.44
C VAL A 154 -1.57 2.24 27.77
N GLY A 155 -1.38 2.53 29.05
CA GLY A 155 -0.22 3.27 29.55
C GLY A 155 1.04 2.40 29.67
N LEU A 156 2.19 3.07 29.80
CA LEU A 156 3.52 2.43 29.94
C LEU A 156 3.66 1.52 31.18
N GLN A 157 2.83 1.72 32.19
CA GLN A 157 2.90 1.00 33.47
C GLN A 157 1.97 -0.23 33.50
N GLY A 158 1.42 -0.63 32.35
CA GLY A 158 0.61 -1.84 32.24
C GLY A 158 1.44 -3.11 32.46
N PRO A 159 0.86 -4.17 33.07
CA PRO A 159 1.56 -5.43 33.34
C PRO A 159 1.79 -6.30 32.09
N THR A 160 1.23 -5.93 30.95
CA THR A 160 1.21 -6.72 29.70
C THR A 160 1.45 -5.81 28.52
N GLU A 161 2.20 -6.29 27.52
CA GLU A 161 2.35 -5.63 26.23
C GLU A 161 0.98 -5.49 25.54
N PRO A 162 0.76 -4.42 24.76
CA PRO A 162 -0.46 -4.22 23.99
C PRO A 162 -0.54 -5.24 22.83
N ASP A 163 -1.71 -5.37 22.21
CA ASP A 163 -1.86 -6.16 20.99
C ASP A 163 -1.28 -5.48 19.75
N ILE A 164 -1.19 -4.15 19.79
CA ILE A 164 -0.67 -3.31 18.71
C ILE A 164 0.31 -2.33 19.33
N LEU A 165 1.60 -2.63 19.24
CA LEU A 165 2.65 -1.67 19.55
C LEU A 165 2.96 -0.82 18.32
N ILE A 166 3.02 0.49 18.51
CA ILE A 166 3.28 1.46 17.43
C ILE A 166 4.66 2.06 17.65
N ASP A 167 5.53 1.89 16.65
CA ASP A 167 6.90 2.39 16.67
C ASP A 167 7.26 3.21 15.44
N PHE A 168 8.11 4.22 15.64
CA PHE A 168 8.79 4.99 14.61
C PHE A 168 10.25 4.54 14.62
N ALA A 169 10.67 3.85 13.57
CA ALA A 169 11.96 3.19 13.49
C ALA A 169 12.70 3.58 12.22
N ARG A 170 14.01 3.30 12.15
CA ARG A 170 14.87 3.68 11.02
C ARG A 170 15.64 2.47 10.53
N ALA A 171 15.89 2.42 9.21
CA ALA A 171 16.70 1.38 8.57
C ALA A 171 16.39 -0.03 9.11
N TYR A 172 17.41 -0.79 9.50
CA TYR A 172 17.22 -2.07 10.19
C TYR A 172 16.81 -1.86 11.65
N HIS A 173 15.64 -2.38 12.03
CA HIS A 173 15.03 -2.19 13.34
C HIS A 173 14.55 -3.49 13.97
N GLN A 174 15.38 -4.54 13.85
CA GLN A 174 15.21 -5.84 14.53
C GLN A 174 14.02 -6.69 14.06
N ASP A 175 13.51 -6.40 12.86
CA ASP A 175 12.62 -7.29 12.11
C ASP A 175 13.21 -7.63 10.72
N SER A 176 12.46 -8.39 9.92
CA SER A 176 12.89 -8.80 8.57
C SER A 176 12.54 -7.79 7.47
N TYR A 177 12.07 -6.59 7.83
CA TYR A 177 11.54 -5.57 6.92
C TYR A 177 12.25 -4.22 7.17
N PRO A 178 13.54 -4.10 6.85
CA PRO A 178 14.26 -2.85 7.05
C PRO A 178 13.68 -1.72 6.19
N PHE A 179 13.61 -0.53 6.76
CA PHE A 179 13.29 0.70 6.03
C PHE A 179 14.44 1.15 5.12
N ASP A 180 14.11 1.93 4.10
CA ASP A 180 15.01 2.35 3.02
C ASP A 180 15.23 3.86 2.95
N GLY A 181 14.72 4.61 3.93
CA GLY A 181 14.81 6.06 3.99
C GLY A 181 13.71 6.75 3.19
N GLN A 182 13.88 8.04 2.97
CA GLN A 182 12.81 8.91 2.45
C GLN A 182 12.26 8.52 1.07
N GLY A 183 10.93 8.47 0.96
CA GLY A 183 10.14 8.37 -0.27
C GLY A 183 9.94 6.95 -0.80
N GLY A 184 10.55 5.93 -0.19
CA GLY A 184 10.42 4.53 -0.58
C GLY A 184 9.35 3.81 0.22
N THR A 185 9.78 3.09 1.25
CA THR A 185 8.95 2.34 2.15
C THR A 185 8.50 3.22 3.31
N LEU A 186 7.20 3.50 3.40
CA LEU A 186 6.67 4.41 4.42
C LEU A 186 6.48 3.74 5.78
N ALA A 187 5.98 2.50 5.77
CA ALA A 187 5.57 1.78 6.96
C ALA A 187 5.31 0.30 6.64
N HIS A 188 5.12 -0.49 7.69
CA HIS A 188 4.50 -1.82 7.63
C HIS A 188 3.83 -2.19 8.95
N ALA A 189 2.94 -3.17 8.90
CA ALA A 189 2.42 -3.83 10.08
C ALA A 189 2.47 -5.35 9.97
N PHE A 190 2.41 -6.01 11.12
CA PHE A 190 2.33 -7.46 11.20
C PHE A 190 0.88 -7.90 11.33
N PHE A 191 0.51 -8.92 10.55
CA PHE A 191 -0.82 -9.50 10.63
C PHE A 191 -1.15 -10.06 12.03
N PRO A 192 -2.45 -10.21 12.37
CA PRO A 192 -2.88 -10.87 13.59
C PRO A 192 -2.23 -12.25 13.74
N GLY A 193 -1.92 -12.64 14.97
CA GLY A 193 -1.26 -13.92 15.24
C GLY A 193 -0.96 -14.11 16.72
N GLU A 194 -0.23 -15.18 17.01
CA GLU A 194 0.16 -15.56 18.38
C GLU A 194 1.63 -15.20 18.66
N HIS A 195 2.35 -14.63 17.67
CA HIS A 195 3.74 -14.20 17.85
C HIS A 195 3.75 -12.85 18.58
N PRO A 196 4.76 -12.55 19.44
CA PRO A 196 4.79 -11.29 20.17
C PRO A 196 4.72 -10.01 19.32
N ILE A 197 5.24 -10.05 18.09
CA ILE A 197 5.20 -8.92 17.13
C ILE A 197 3.88 -8.81 16.36
N SER A 198 2.97 -9.78 16.49
CA SER A 198 1.73 -9.80 15.72
C SER A 198 0.86 -8.60 16.09
N GLY A 199 0.43 -7.83 15.08
CA GLY A 199 -0.31 -6.59 15.28
C GLY A 199 0.55 -5.33 15.30
N ASP A 200 1.84 -5.46 15.63
CA ASP A 200 2.73 -4.31 15.73
C ASP A 200 2.83 -3.58 14.39
N THR A 201 2.98 -2.27 14.48
CA THR A 201 2.97 -1.37 13.33
C THR A 201 4.16 -0.43 13.42
N HIS A 202 5.00 -0.46 12.40
CA HIS A 202 6.22 0.34 12.31
C HIS A 202 6.08 1.40 11.21
N PHE A 203 6.47 2.63 11.53
CA PHE A 203 6.54 3.77 10.62
C PHE A 203 8.00 4.15 10.41
N ASP A 204 8.39 4.47 9.17
CA ASP A 204 9.76 4.92 8.90
C ASP A 204 9.96 6.35 9.44
N ASP A 205 10.82 6.51 10.45
CA ASP A 205 11.17 7.80 11.06
C ASP A 205 12.10 8.64 10.18
N GLU A 206 12.53 8.11 9.03
CA GLU A 206 13.23 8.89 7.99
C GLU A 206 12.26 9.64 7.06
N GLU A 207 10.96 9.38 7.17
CA GLU A 207 9.92 10.14 6.48
C GLU A 207 9.61 11.45 7.20
N THR A 208 9.21 12.46 6.42
CA THR A 208 8.67 13.70 6.96
C THR A 208 7.17 13.53 7.21
N TRP A 209 6.81 13.07 8.41
CA TRP A 209 5.41 12.87 8.81
C TRP A 209 4.70 14.20 9.03
N THR A 210 3.56 14.37 8.38
CA THR A 210 2.73 15.56 8.48
C THR A 210 1.27 15.20 8.72
N PHE A 211 0.48 16.21 9.06
CA PHE A 211 -0.97 16.12 9.11
C PHE A 211 -1.56 17.49 8.75
N GLY A 212 -2.56 17.51 7.88
CA GLY A 212 -3.21 18.76 7.44
C GLY A 212 -2.30 19.69 6.64
N SER A 213 -1.23 19.16 6.06
CA SER A 213 -0.30 19.88 5.19
C SER A 213 -1.04 20.43 3.97
N LYS A 214 -0.95 21.76 3.75
CA LYS A 214 -1.72 22.46 2.69
C LYS A 214 -0.97 22.57 1.36
N ASP A 215 0.35 22.56 1.42
CA ASP A 215 1.25 22.56 0.26
C ASP A 215 1.45 21.15 -0.32
N GLY A 216 0.97 20.12 0.39
CA GLY A 216 1.09 18.72 -0.04
C GLY A 216 2.47 18.15 0.22
N GLU A 217 3.32 18.87 0.95
CA GLU A 217 4.65 18.42 1.35
C GLU A 217 4.56 17.43 2.52
N GLY A 218 5.39 16.39 2.46
CA GLY A 218 5.47 15.31 3.44
C GLY A 218 4.41 14.21 3.30
N THR A 219 4.43 13.30 4.27
CA THR A 219 3.61 12.08 4.28
C THR A 219 2.55 12.17 5.38
N ASP A 220 1.27 12.07 5.00
CA ASP A 220 0.14 12.18 5.92
C ASP A 220 0.08 10.95 6.82
N LEU A 221 0.43 11.15 8.09
CA LEU A 221 0.53 10.08 9.07
C LEU A 221 -0.81 9.38 9.28
N PHE A 222 -1.92 10.12 9.22
CA PHE A 222 -3.26 9.55 9.38
C PHE A 222 -3.59 8.57 8.24
N ALA A 223 -3.37 8.96 6.99
CA ALA A 223 -3.61 8.11 5.83
C ALA A 223 -2.80 6.80 5.90
N VAL A 224 -1.51 6.88 6.25
CA VAL A 224 -0.66 5.69 6.38
C VAL A 224 -1.08 4.85 7.59
N ALA A 225 -1.38 5.45 8.75
CA ALA A 225 -1.82 4.70 9.91
C ALA A 225 -3.13 3.94 9.68
N VAL A 226 -4.10 4.53 8.97
CA VAL A 226 -5.33 3.81 8.59
C VAL A 226 -4.99 2.59 7.73
N HIS A 227 -4.07 2.72 6.77
CA HIS A 227 -3.63 1.61 5.93
C HIS A 227 -2.97 0.49 6.77
N GLU A 228 -1.95 0.83 7.56
CA GLU A 228 -1.19 -0.16 8.31
C GLU A 228 -2.02 -0.86 9.38
N PHE A 229 -2.97 -0.16 10.02
CA PHE A 229 -3.90 -0.82 10.93
C PHE A 229 -4.86 -1.77 10.21
N GLY A 230 -5.13 -1.60 8.92
CA GLY A 230 -5.82 -2.63 8.13
C GLY A 230 -5.04 -3.94 8.10
N HIS A 231 -3.71 -3.88 7.93
CA HIS A 231 -2.81 -5.03 8.02
C HIS A 231 -2.77 -5.63 9.43
N ALA A 232 -2.63 -4.80 10.46
CA ALA A 232 -2.71 -5.24 11.86
C ALA A 232 -4.04 -5.94 12.20
N LEU A 233 -5.09 -5.70 11.41
CA LEU A 233 -6.39 -6.35 11.52
C LEU A 233 -6.59 -7.54 10.57
N GLY A 234 -5.64 -7.87 9.69
CA GLY A 234 -5.69 -9.07 8.84
C GLY A 234 -6.01 -8.82 7.36
N LEU A 235 -6.20 -7.56 6.95
CA LEU A 235 -6.43 -7.20 5.55
C LEU A 235 -5.10 -7.09 4.82
N GLY A 236 -4.91 -7.75 3.69
CA GLY A 236 -3.78 -7.44 2.79
C GLY A 236 -4.11 -6.30 1.84
N HIS A 237 -3.27 -6.08 0.84
CA HIS A 237 -3.48 -5.02 -0.13
C HIS A 237 -4.73 -5.23 -0.99
N SER A 238 -5.31 -4.12 -1.43
CA SER A 238 -6.40 -4.06 -2.41
C SER A 238 -5.96 -3.37 -3.70
N SER A 239 -6.54 -3.82 -4.82
CA SER A 239 -6.41 -3.20 -6.14
C SER A 239 -7.56 -2.21 -6.44
N ALA A 240 -8.52 -2.05 -5.54
CA ALA A 240 -9.65 -1.15 -5.74
C ALA A 240 -9.18 0.32 -5.77
N PRO A 241 -9.66 1.15 -6.72
CA PRO A 241 -9.07 2.46 -7.01
C PRO A 241 -9.25 3.51 -5.90
N ASP A 242 -10.24 3.34 -5.03
CA ASP A 242 -10.59 4.20 -3.89
C ASP A 242 -10.15 3.64 -2.53
N SER A 243 -9.57 2.43 -2.51
CA SER A 243 -9.20 1.74 -1.26
C SER A 243 -8.06 2.46 -0.53
N ILE A 244 -8.17 2.50 0.81
CA ILE A 244 -7.04 2.89 1.67
C ILE A 244 -5.95 1.83 1.67
N MET A 245 -6.32 0.56 1.47
CA MET A 245 -5.42 -0.60 1.45
C MET A 245 -4.70 -0.80 0.10
N ARG A 246 -4.73 0.19 -0.81
CA ARG A 246 -3.80 0.19 -1.94
C ARG A 246 -2.38 0.39 -1.40
N PRO A 247 -1.38 -0.36 -1.91
CA PRO A 247 -0.01 -0.30 -1.38
C PRO A 247 0.64 1.07 -1.57
N PHE A 248 0.32 1.75 -2.67
CA PHE A 248 0.93 3.02 -3.03
C PHE A 248 0.25 4.17 -2.30
N TYR A 249 1.04 5.07 -1.74
CA TYR A 249 0.56 6.26 -1.03
C TYR A 249 -0.26 7.17 -1.95
N GLN A 250 -1.42 7.62 -1.48
CA GLN A 250 -2.36 8.41 -2.29
C GLN A 250 -2.56 9.84 -1.78
N GLY A 251 -1.73 10.26 -0.83
CA GLY A 251 -1.87 11.56 -0.19
C GLY A 251 -2.84 11.57 1.00
N PRO A 252 -3.00 12.76 1.61
CA PRO A 252 -3.88 12.98 2.75
C PRO A 252 -5.34 12.62 2.46
N VAL A 253 -6.06 12.20 3.50
CA VAL A 253 -7.47 11.78 3.39
C VAL A 253 -8.47 12.72 4.04
N GLY A 254 -8.01 13.92 4.41
CA GLY A 254 -8.84 14.97 5.00
C GLY A 254 -9.00 14.82 6.51
N ASN A 255 -10.15 15.23 7.04
CA ASN A 255 -10.41 15.29 8.47
C ASN A 255 -10.59 13.86 9.07
N PRO A 256 -9.77 13.45 10.06
CA PRO A 256 -9.86 12.13 10.69
C PRO A 256 -11.24 11.79 11.29
N ALA A 257 -11.98 12.78 11.81
CA ALA A 257 -13.30 12.56 12.38
C ALA A 257 -14.37 12.27 11.31
N GLU A 258 -14.16 12.76 10.09
CA GLU A 258 -15.11 12.65 8.97
C GLU A 258 -14.72 11.54 7.99
N TYR A 259 -13.50 11.01 8.09
CA TYR A 259 -12.99 9.97 7.20
C TYR A 259 -13.87 8.71 7.24
N ARG A 260 -14.13 8.13 6.06
CA ARG A 260 -14.93 6.90 5.89
C ARG A 260 -14.27 5.99 4.87
N LEU A 261 -14.18 4.71 5.23
CA LEU A 261 -13.60 3.65 4.42
C LEU A 261 -14.34 3.46 3.09
N SER A 262 -13.62 3.00 2.06
CA SER A 262 -14.24 2.56 0.81
C SER A 262 -15.12 1.33 1.05
N GLN A 263 -16.06 1.06 0.14
CA GLN A 263 -16.89 -0.12 0.26
C GLN A 263 -16.06 -1.41 0.22
N ASP A 264 -14.99 -1.44 -0.58
CA ASP A 264 -14.10 -2.60 -0.64
C ASP A 264 -13.44 -2.86 0.73
N ASP A 265 -12.95 -1.81 1.39
CA ASP A 265 -12.30 -1.92 2.70
C ASP A 265 -13.28 -2.39 3.78
N ARG A 266 -14.51 -1.87 3.76
CA ARG A 266 -15.59 -2.30 4.65
C ARG A 266 -15.93 -3.77 4.45
N ASP A 267 -16.12 -4.18 3.19
CA ASP A 267 -16.44 -5.57 2.85
C ASP A 267 -15.30 -6.52 3.23
N GLY A 268 -14.04 -6.10 3.06
CA GLY A 268 -12.86 -6.84 3.49
C GLY A 268 -12.84 -7.04 5.01
N LEU A 269 -13.00 -5.95 5.77
CA LEU A 269 -13.02 -6.00 7.23
C LEU A 269 -14.18 -6.84 7.77
N GLN A 270 -15.37 -6.67 7.22
CA GLN A 270 -16.58 -7.36 7.67
C GLN A 270 -16.56 -8.86 7.32
N GLN A 271 -15.80 -9.27 6.31
CA GLN A 271 -15.51 -10.69 6.09
C GLN A 271 -14.69 -11.32 7.22
N LEU A 272 -13.84 -10.54 7.89
CA LEU A 272 -13.00 -11.01 8.99
C LEU A 272 -13.73 -10.95 10.35
N TYR A 273 -14.44 -9.86 10.62
CA TYR A 273 -14.99 -9.58 11.95
C TYR A 273 -16.52 -9.51 12.01
N GLY A 274 -17.22 -9.59 10.87
CA GLY A 274 -18.64 -9.32 10.79
C GLY A 274 -18.97 -7.82 10.81
N ARG A 275 -20.25 -7.50 10.56
CA ARG A 275 -20.75 -6.13 10.53
C ARG A 275 -21.11 -5.65 11.95
N ALA A 276 -20.77 -4.40 12.27
CA ALA A 276 -21.23 -3.78 13.49
C ALA A 276 -22.77 -3.61 13.48
N PRO A 277 -23.48 -3.74 14.61
CA PRO A 277 -24.93 -3.54 14.66
C PRO A 277 -25.40 -2.14 14.22
N GLN A 278 -24.53 -1.13 14.30
CA GLN A 278 -24.82 0.28 14.01
C GLN A 278 -23.72 0.92 13.15
N THR A 279 -23.37 0.30 12.01
CA THR A 279 -22.47 0.95 11.04
C THR A 279 -23.16 2.18 10.42
N PRO A 280 -22.62 3.40 10.51
CA PRO A 280 -23.15 4.55 9.81
C PRO A 280 -23.26 4.28 8.30
N TYR A 281 -24.35 4.73 7.69
CA TYR A 281 -24.57 4.64 6.23
C TYR A 281 -23.87 5.78 5.48
N ASP A 282 -22.71 6.22 5.99
CA ASP A 282 -21.97 7.32 5.42
C ASP A 282 -21.30 6.89 4.12
N LYS A 283 -21.22 7.83 3.17
CA LYS A 283 -20.54 7.60 1.89
C LYS A 283 -19.03 7.57 2.12
N PRO A 284 -18.27 6.75 1.36
CA PRO A 284 -16.82 6.81 1.35
C PRO A 284 -16.31 8.23 1.11
N THR A 285 -15.24 8.62 1.83
CA THR A 285 -14.66 9.97 1.67
C THR A 285 -13.67 10.04 0.52
N ARG A 286 -12.94 8.95 0.23
CA ARG A 286 -12.01 8.89 -0.90
C ARG A 286 -12.77 8.79 -2.21
N LYS A 287 -12.37 9.63 -3.17
CA LYS A 287 -12.83 9.51 -4.56
C LYS A 287 -12.02 8.42 -5.25
N PRO A 288 -12.64 7.57 -6.08
CA PRO A 288 -11.90 6.63 -6.91
C PRO A 288 -10.88 7.34 -7.77
N LEU A 289 -9.66 6.79 -7.85
CA LEU A 289 -8.76 7.13 -8.94
C LEU A 289 -9.46 6.83 -10.27
N ALA A 290 -9.14 7.61 -11.30
CA ALA A 290 -9.70 7.41 -12.63
C ALA A 290 -9.50 5.94 -13.05
N PRO A 291 -10.54 5.27 -13.59
CA PRO A 291 -10.39 3.91 -14.05
C PRO A 291 -9.28 3.86 -15.12
N PRO A 292 -8.50 2.76 -15.18
CA PRO A 292 -7.53 2.60 -16.26
C PRO A 292 -8.26 2.77 -17.61
N PRO A 293 -7.63 3.45 -18.59
CA PRO A 293 -8.14 3.47 -19.96
C PRO A 293 -8.52 2.05 -20.44
N PRO A 294 -9.56 1.90 -21.27
CA PRO A 294 -9.88 0.61 -21.86
C PRO A 294 -8.67 0.10 -22.66
N PRO A 295 -8.43 -1.23 -22.71
CA PRO A 295 -7.35 -1.78 -23.51
C PRO A 295 -7.48 -1.32 -24.98
N PRO A 296 -6.36 -1.14 -25.71
CA PRO A 296 -6.41 -0.78 -27.12
C PRO A 296 -7.33 -1.73 -27.87
N ALA A 297 -8.22 -1.18 -28.71
CA ALA A 297 -9.03 -2.00 -29.60
C ALA A 297 -8.08 -2.88 -30.44
N LEU A 298 -8.36 -4.18 -30.47
CA LEU A 298 -7.64 -5.08 -31.38
C LEU A 298 -7.81 -4.53 -32.81
N PRO A 299 -6.74 -4.51 -33.62
CA PRO A 299 -6.86 -4.10 -35.01
C PRO A 299 -7.91 -5.00 -35.69
N PRO A 300 -8.75 -4.43 -36.58
CA PRO A 300 -9.68 -5.24 -37.35
C PRO A 300 -8.91 -6.26 -38.18
N ASP A 301 -9.44 -7.49 -38.23
CA ASP A 301 -8.94 -8.60 -39.05
C ASP A 301 -8.81 -8.22 -40.54
#